data_AF-A0A2C9KVL6-F1
#
_entry.id   AF-A0A2C9KVL6-F1
#
_cell.length_a   1.000
_cell.length_b   1.000
_cell.length_c   1.000
_cell.angle_alpha   90.00
_cell.angle_beta   90.00
_cell.angle_gamma   90.00
#
_symmetry.space_group_name_H-M   'P 1'
#
loop_
_entity.id
_entity.type
_entity.pdbx_description
1 polymer ?
#
loop_
_entity_poly.entity_id
_entity_poly.type
_entity_poly.pdbx_seq_one_letter_code
_entity_poly.pdbx_strand_id
1 'polypeptide(L)'
;MNPHTSDILTFIQFAKKGETSRKLRGLIEHIPLSDVMAWRDEDGLDLMHHVILGNNSELVAFLLQHNFFVRPHIPEVNPYSHLAALLGERALLQVLLQHRPDDYYPSKVLIRLPQSVIDSLAKNNKMNTSTVLNSTRLSGAGSTSSSSSSTSSSSSLPNNSTGNFYKTESLSELLKNLSNQATSPLDIASRAGHLQCVKIILNQCVLKKHSEDTLLDKSDYTLACIADSPLSLALLIYEQAPSREEWEGAVQVCLHYARPECLDLLLQQKRDTKQMFKGMNFYHVLYTYTSVQGASSYPKLAQTTEVLVKHGHKVGAKVPCRTYPMYSLLTHAFCFHDYSNTQYYIK
;
A
#
# COMPACT_ATOMS: atom_id res chain seq x y z
N MET A 1 15.39 23.74 32.36
CA MET A 1 15.65 22.33 31.98
C MET A 1 14.69 21.48 32.78
N ASN A 2 13.92 20.60 32.15
CA ASN A 2 12.99 19.73 32.88
C ASN A 2 13.79 18.80 33.80
N PRO A 3 13.39 18.64 35.08
CA PRO A 3 14.13 17.81 36.04
C PRO A 3 14.22 16.34 35.60
N HIS A 4 13.31 15.89 34.73
CA HIS A 4 13.22 14.51 34.25
C HIS A 4 13.97 14.24 32.94
N THR A 5 14.67 15.21 32.36
CA THR A 5 15.36 15.02 31.07
C THR A 5 16.43 13.93 31.14
N SER A 6 17.16 13.79 32.26
CA SER A 6 18.15 12.73 32.45
C SER A 6 17.53 11.33 32.40
N ASP A 7 16.35 11.18 32.98
CA ASP A 7 15.66 9.89 33.08
C ASP A 7 15.12 9.46 31.73
N ILE A 8 14.58 10.42 30.96
CA ILE A 8 14.12 10.19 29.58
C ILE A 8 15.29 9.81 28.67
N LEU A 9 16.44 10.49 28.78
CA LEU A 9 17.63 10.12 28.01
C LEU A 9 18.14 8.73 28.36
N THR A 10 18.13 8.37 29.65
CA THR A 10 18.50 7.03 30.13
C THR A 10 17.55 5.97 29.57
N PHE A 11 16.24 6.24 29.59
CA PHE A 11 15.23 5.39 28.99
C PHE A 11 15.49 5.18 27.49
N ILE A 12 15.79 6.24 26.74
CA ILE A 12 16.07 6.16 25.30
C ILE A 12 17.30 5.29 25.03
N GLN A 13 18.36 5.45 25.82
CA GLN A 13 19.56 4.62 25.67
C GLN A 13 19.25 3.14 25.90
N PHE A 14 18.43 2.82 26.89
CA PHE A 14 18.01 1.44 27.13
C PHE A 14 17.06 0.90 26.06
N ALA A 15 16.15 1.73 25.54
CA ALA A 15 15.27 1.37 24.42
C ALA A 15 16.08 1.03 23.16
N LYS A 16 17.10 1.84 22.83
CA LYS A 16 18.02 1.60 21.70
C LYS A 16 18.85 0.32 21.86
N LYS A 17 19.15 -0.08 23.10
CA LYS A 17 19.87 -1.33 23.43
C LYS A 17 18.98 -2.58 23.40
N GLY A 18 17.66 -2.42 23.22
CA GLY A 18 16.71 -3.53 23.27
C GLY A 18 16.54 -4.14 24.67
N GLU A 19 16.72 -3.36 25.73
CA GLU A 19 16.48 -3.85 27.09
C GLU A 19 15.01 -4.24 27.33
N THR A 20 14.80 -5.10 28.33
CA THR A 20 13.48 -5.66 28.63
C THR A 20 12.48 -4.57 29.05
N SER A 21 11.25 -4.71 28.58
CA SER A 21 10.17 -3.75 28.81
C SER A 21 9.94 -3.47 30.30
N ARG A 22 10.18 -4.44 31.21
CA ARG A 22 10.01 -4.26 32.66
C ARG A 22 10.87 -3.16 33.28
N LYS A 23 12.17 -3.08 32.93
CA LYS A 23 13.06 -2.06 33.50
C LYS A 23 12.70 -0.66 33.00
N LEU A 24 12.34 -0.58 31.72
CA LEU A 24 11.93 0.66 31.08
C LEU A 24 10.62 1.20 31.67
N ARG A 25 9.69 0.32 32.04
CA ARG A 25 8.43 0.68 32.72
C ARG A 25 8.67 1.38 34.06
N GLY A 26 9.55 0.82 34.91
CA GLY A 26 9.85 1.43 36.21
C GLY A 26 10.46 2.82 36.11
N LEU A 27 11.20 3.12 35.04
CA LEU A 27 11.77 4.47 34.82
C LEU A 27 10.71 5.50 34.43
N ILE A 28 9.71 5.09 33.64
CA ILE A 28 8.73 6.04 33.09
C ILE A 28 7.50 6.22 33.97
N GLU A 29 7.16 5.24 34.82
CA GLU A 29 6.01 5.30 35.73
C GLU A 29 6.07 6.46 36.73
N HIS A 30 7.27 6.95 37.05
CA HIS A 30 7.47 8.06 37.99
C HIS A 30 7.50 9.44 37.32
N ILE A 31 7.51 9.51 35.99
CA ILE A 31 7.62 10.76 35.24
C ILE A 31 6.20 11.23 34.87
N PRO A 32 5.83 12.50 35.10
CA PRO A 32 4.53 13.01 34.71
C PRO A 32 4.32 12.92 33.19
N LEU A 33 3.11 12.52 32.79
CA LEU A 33 2.72 12.31 31.39
C LEU A 33 3.00 13.55 30.51
N SER A 34 2.76 14.75 31.05
CA SER A 34 3.02 16.02 30.36
C SER A 34 4.47 16.15 29.90
N ASP A 35 5.40 15.73 30.75
CA ASP A 35 6.83 15.94 30.51
C ASP A 35 7.35 14.93 29.49
N VAL A 36 6.86 13.68 29.57
CA VAL A 36 7.14 12.64 28.59
C VAL A 36 6.63 13.03 27.21
N MET A 37 5.39 13.55 27.13
CA MET A 37 4.77 13.93 25.86
C MET A 37 5.29 15.25 25.29
N ALA A 38 5.82 16.15 26.12
CA ALA A 38 6.43 17.41 25.69
C ALA A 38 7.91 17.27 25.31
N TRP A 39 8.58 16.20 25.74
CA TRP A 39 10.00 16.00 25.47
C TRP A 39 10.28 15.76 23.98
N ARG A 40 11.29 16.44 23.45
CA ARG A 40 11.82 16.30 22.09
C ARG A 40 13.34 16.31 22.12
N ASP A 41 13.96 15.63 21.18
CA ASP A 41 15.40 15.75 20.92
C ASP A 41 15.72 16.96 20.00
N GLU A 42 17.00 17.12 19.66
CA GLU A 42 17.48 18.19 18.78
C GLU A 42 16.91 18.11 17.35
N ASP A 43 16.51 16.91 16.92
CA ASP A 43 15.92 16.64 15.60
C ASP A 43 14.38 16.78 15.62
N GLY A 44 13.77 17.10 16.77
CA GLY A 44 12.33 17.20 16.96
C GLY A 44 11.62 15.84 17.10
N LEU A 45 12.37 14.77 17.33
CA LEU A 45 11.85 13.44 17.60
C LEU A 45 11.43 13.33 19.07
N ASP A 46 10.23 12.80 19.30
CA ASP A 46 9.76 12.47 20.63
C ASP A 46 10.19 11.07 21.09
N LEU A 47 9.79 10.71 22.31
CA LEU A 47 10.10 9.42 22.90
C LEU A 47 9.60 8.24 22.04
N MET A 48 8.40 8.34 21.47
CA MET A 48 7.80 7.27 20.66
C MET A 48 8.62 7.01 19.40
N HIS A 49 9.17 8.05 18.75
CA HIS A 49 10.08 7.88 17.61
C HIS A 49 11.29 7.04 17.96
N HIS A 50 11.95 7.30 19.10
CA HIS A 50 13.12 6.53 19.50
C HIS A 50 12.77 5.07 19.80
N VAL A 51 11.58 4.80 20.36
CA VAL A 51 11.12 3.44 20.60
C VAL A 51 10.84 2.70 19.28
N ILE A 52 10.25 3.38 18.30
CA ILE A 52 10.04 2.84 16.95
C ILE A 52 11.38 2.55 16.27
N LEU A 53 12.33 3.47 16.34
CA LEU A 53 13.69 3.29 15.80
C LEU A 53 14.46 2.16 16.49
N GLY A 54 14.16 1.88 17.76
CA GLY A 54 14.70 0.75 18.51
C GLY A 54 14.00 -0.59 18.25
N ASN A 55 13.01 -0.64 17.35
CA ASN A 55 12.20 -1.82 17.05
C ASN A 55 11.61 -2.53 18.28
N ASN A 56 11.13 -1.78 19.28
CA ASN A 56 10.58 -2.35 20.50
C ASN A 56 9.05 -2.28 20.52
N SER A 57 8.39 -3.25 19.90
CA SER A 57 6.92 -3.27 19.78
C SER A 57 6.20 -3.43 21.13
N GLU A 58 6.81 -4.12 22.10
CA GLU A 58 6.26 -4.24 23.45
C GLU A 58 6.18 -2.89 24.16
N LEU A 59 7.21 -2.06 23.96
CA LEU A 59 7.29 -0.76 24.59
C LEU A 59 6.33 0.24 23.92
N VAL A 60 6.17 0.18 22.59
CA VAL A 60 5.11 0.93 21.90
C VAL A 60 3.73 0.53 22.42
N ALA A 61 3.46 -0.77 22.55
CA ALA A 61 2.19 -1.25 23.09
C ALA A 61 1.97 -0.75 24.52
N PHE A 62 3.00 -0.82 25.38
CA PHE A 62 2.93 -0.29 26.74
C PHE A 62 2.62 1.21 26.77
N LEU A 63 3.36 2.03 26.01
CA LEU A 63 3.14 3.47 25.95
C LEU A 63 1.69 3.78 25.55
N LEU A 64 1.18 3.15 24.49
CA LEU A 64 -0.17 3.39 23.99
C LEU A 64 -1.25 2.89 24.97
N GLN A 65 -1.03 1.76 25.64
CA GLN A 65 -1.96 1.23 26.66
C GLN A 65 -2.08 2.14 27.88
N HIS A 66 -1.00 2.85 28.24
CA HIS A 66 -0.99 3.83 29.32
C HIS A 66 -1.33 5.25 28.84
N ASN A 67 -1.99 5.39 27.69
CA ASN A 67 -2.43 6.65 27.09
C ASN A 67 -1.29 7.63 26.70
N PHE A 68 -0.03 7.19 26.67
CA PHE A 68 1.05 7.99 26.11
C PHE A 68 0.93 8.07 24.60
N PHE A 69 1.05 9.27 24.04
CA PHE A 69 1.04 9.50 22.59
C PHE A 69 -0.18 8.92 21.87
N VAL A 70 -1.33 8.79 22.54
CA VAL A 70 -2.62 8.47 21.91
C VAL A 70 -3.25 9.75 21.35
N ARG A 71 -4.20 9.65 20.41
CA ARG A 71 -4.93 10.83 19.93
C ARG A 71 -5.58 11.57 21.11
N PRO A 72 -5.57 12.91 21.12
CA PRO A 72 -5.32 13.83 19.99
C PRO A 72 -3.85 14.19 19.72
N HIS A 73 -2.86 13.54 20.36
CA HIS A 73 -1.44 13.82 20.10
C HIS A 73 -1.06 13.58 18.63
N ILE A 74 -0.43 14.59 18.02
CA ILE A 74 0.09 14.53 16.65
C ILE A 74 1.60 14.81 16.74
N PRO A 75 2.45 13.91 16.24
CA PRO A 75 3.89 14.15 16.23
C PRO A 75 4.21 15.33 15.29
N GLU A 76 5.15 16.19 15.69
CA GLU A 76 5.57 17.35 14.91
C GLU A 76 6.35 16.96 13.65
N VAL A 77 7.17 15.92 13.80
CA VAL A 77 8.00 15.33 12.76
C VAL A 77 7.57 13.87 12.60
N ASN A 78 7.60 13.31 11.38
CA ASN A 78 7.38 11.89 11.09
C ASN A 78 6.16 11.24 11.76
N PRO A 79 5.02 11.10 11.09
CA PRO A 79 3.94 10.31 11.67
C PRO A 79 4.40 8.88 11.99
N TYR A 80 4.01 8.35 13.16
CA TYR A 80 4.54 7.09 13.67
C TYR A 80 4.31 5.90 12.73
N SER A 81 3.11 5.80 12.14
CA SER A 81 2.77 4.76 11.19
C SER A 81 3.58 4.86 9.89
N HIS A 82 3.85 6.09 9.42
CA HIS A 82 4.70 6.34 8.25
C HIS A 82 6.15 5.92 8.53
N LEU A 83 6.67 6.22 9.72
CA LEU A 83 8.00 5.80 10.14
C LEU A 83 8.09 4.27 10.24
N ALA A 84 7.16 3.62 10.94
CA ALA A 84 7.14 2.16 11.07
C ALA A 84 7.01 1.46 9.70
N ALA A 85 6.18 2.03 8.80
CA ALA A 85 6.04 1.56 7.42
C ALA A 85 7.34 1.70 6.62
N LEU A 86 8.08 2.80 6.78
CA LEU A 86 9.36 3.02 6.12
C LEU A 86 10.43 2.01 6.59
N LEU A 87 10.46 1.72 7.88
CA LEU A 87 11.40 0.77 8.49
C LEU A 87 11.05 -0.69 8.16
N GLY A 88 9.81 -0.98 7.75
CA GLY A 88 9.35 -2.33 7.47
C GLY A 88 8.98 -3.13 8.73
N GLU A 89 8.78 -2.43 9.85
CA GLU A 89 8.57 -3.06 11.15
C GLU A 89 7.11 -3.47 11.34
N ARG A 90 6.80 -4.65 10.80
CA ARG A 90 5.46 -5.25 10.76
C ARG A 90 4.75 -5.23 12.11
N ALA A 91 5.43 -5.66 13.17
CA ALA A 91 4.84 -5.79 14.51
C ALA A 91 4.53 -4.41 15.12
N LEU A 92 5.44 -3.44 14.96
CA LEU A 92 5.24 -2.06 15.40
C LEU A 92 4.04 -1.44 14.70
N LEU A 93 3.99 -1.56 13.38
CA LEU A 93 2.91 -1.02 12.57
C LEU A 93 1.55 -1.61 12.95
N GLN A 94 1.49 -2.92 13.21
CA GLN A 94 0.29 -3.60 13.69
C GLN A 94 -0.21 -3.02 15.03
N VAL A 95 0.68 -2.80 15.99
CA VAL A 95 0.32 -2.22 17.30
C VAL A 95 -0.13 -0.76 17.13
N LEU A 96 0.59 0.03 16.34
CA LEU A 96 0.26 1.43 16.08
C LEU A 96 -1.13 1.56 15.45
N LEU A 97 -1.43 0.80 14.40
CA LEU A 97 -2.72 0.87 13.70
C LEU A 97 -3.89 0.32 14.53
N GLN A 98 -3.62 -0.57 15.50
CA GLN A 98 -4.63 -1.04 16.44
C GLN A 98 -5.07 0.07 17.42
N HIS A 99 -4.13 0.87 17.92
CA HIS A 99 -4.41 1.95 18.88
C HIS A 99 -4.66 3.31 18.22
N ARG A 100 -4.17 3.53 17.00
CA ARG A 100 -4.24 4.77 16.23
C ARG A 100 -4.62 4.48 14.76
N PRO A 101 -5.85 3.98 14.49
CA PRO A 101 -6.26 3.58 13.14
C PRO A 101 -6.24 4.73 12.11
N ASP A 102 -6.44 5.97 12.57
CA ASP A 102 -6.44 7.16 11.72
C ASP A 102 -5.05 7.58 11.23
N ASP A 103 -3.97 7.00 11.77
CA ASP A 103 -2.61 7.29 11.29
C ASP A 103 -2.32 6.60 9.95
N TYR A 104 -3.26 5.83 9.42
CA TYR A 104 -3.24 5.28 8.06
C TYR A 104 -3.42 6.34 6.96
N TYR A 105 -4.02 7.49 7.26
CA TYR A 105 -4.33 8.48 6.23
C TYR A 105 -3.06 9.17 5.67
N PRO A 106 -3.10 9.62 4.40
CA PRO A 106 -2.01 10.39 3.82
C PRO A 106 -1.66 11.62 4.66
N SER A 107 -0.37 11.82 4.91
CA SER A 107 0.14 12.98 5.64
C SER A 107 1.00 13.84 4.72
N LYS A 108 0.88 15.17 4.88
CA LYS A 108 1.76 16.16 4.24
C LYS A 108 3.06 16.39 5.01
N VAL A 109 3.16 15.84 6.23
CA VAL A 109 4.35 15.98 7.07
C VAL A 109 5.49 15.21 6.41
N LEU A 110 6.57 15.93 6.09
CA LEU A 110 7.74 15.35 5.46
C LEU A 110 8.46 14.41 6.41
N ILE A 111 8.86 13.24 5.90
CA ILE A 111 9.66 12.32 6.68
C ILE A 111 11.12 12.80 6.71
N ARG A 112 11.60 13.16 7.90
CA ARG A 112 12.97 13.57 8.18
C ARG A 112 13.63 12.55 9.09
N LEU A 113 14.59 11.80 8.58
CA LEU A 113 15.38 10.87 9.38
C LEU A 113 16.75 11.50 9.69
N PRO A 114 17.26 11.36 10.93
CA PRO A 114 18.64 11.72 11.24
C PRO A 114 19.62 10.92 10.37
N GLN A 115 20.75 11.53 10.00
CA GLN A 115 21.75 10.87 9.14
C GLN A 115 22.25 9.54 9.71
N SER A 116 22.40 9.47 11.04
CA SER A 116 22.79 8.24 11.75
C SER A 116 21.83 7.08 11.52
N VAL A 117 20.52 7.37 11.44
CA VAL A 117 19.47 6.39 11.14
C VAL A 117 19.51 6.00 9.67
N ILE A 118 19.67 6.98 8.77
CA ILE A 118 19.80 6.74 7.32
C ILE A 118 20.97 5.79 7.06
N ASP A 119 22.12 6.01 7.70
CA ASP A 119 23.31 5.18 7.55
C ASP A 119 23.09 3.75 8.09
N SER A 120 22.36 3.61 9.20
CA SER A 120 21.98 2.30 9.75
C SER A 120 21.04 1.55 8.81
N LEU A 121 20.03 2.22 8.26
CA LEU A 121 19.09 1.62 7.30
C LEU A 121 19.76 1.24 5.99
N ALA A 122 20.68 2.08 5.49
CA ALA A 122 21.46 1.78 4.30
C ALA A 122 22.33 0.52 4.49
N LYS A 123 22.87 0.29 5.70
CA LYS A 123 23.61 -0.94 6.04
C LYS A 123 22.69 -2.16 6.06
N ASN A 124 21.52 -2.06 6.70
CA ASN A 124 20.57 -3.19 6.82
C ASN A 124 19.95 -3.58 5.46
N ASN A 125 19.62 -2.61 4.61
CA ASN A 125 19.03 -2.87 3.30
C ASN A 125 20.00 -3.53 2.31
N LYS A 126 21.32 -3.30 2.44
CA LYS A 126 22.32 -4.04 1.65
C LYS A 126 22.34 -5.53 1.96
N MET A 127 22.05 -5.93 3.21
CA MET A 127 21.92 -7.35 3.55
C MET A 127 20.65 -7.93 2.94
N ASN A 128 19.50 -7.27 3.11
CA ASN A 128 18.19 -7.79 2.65
C ASN A 128 18.06 -7.87 1.11
N THR A 129 18.63 -6.92 0.37
CA THR A 129 18.63 -6.96 -1.10
C THR A 129 19.50 -8.09 -1.66
N SER A 130 20.54 -8.51 -0.95
CA SER A 130 21.38 -9.65 -1.33
C SER A 130 20.75 -11.01 -1.01
N THR A 131 19.89 -11.11 0.00
CA THR A 131 19.15 -12.34 0.33
C THR A 131 17.94 -12.58 -0.57
N VAL A 132 17.20 -11.53 -0.97
CA VAL A 132 16.06 -11.68 -1.90
C VAL A 132 16.50 -12.12 -3.31
N LEU A 133 17.67 -11.67 -3.77
CA LEU A 133 18.24 -12.10 -5.06
C LEU A 133 18.88 -13.50 -5.05
N ASN A 134 19.30 -13.99 -3.87
CA ASN A 134 19.96 -15.30 -3.74
C ASN A 134 19.00 -16.42 -3.30
N SER A 135 17.93 -16.12 -2.56
CA SER A 135 16.92 -17.12 -2.15
C SER A 135 15.98 -17.58 -3.26
N THR A 136 16.02 -16.97 -4.44
CA THR A 136 15.24 -17.39 -5.62
C THR A 136 15.99 -18.36 -6.56
N ARG A 137 17.21 -18.81 -6.20
CA ARG A 137 18.02 -19.70 -7.09
C ARG A 137 18.42 -21.07 -6.55
N LEU A 138 18.09 -21.45 -5.32
CA LEU A 138 18.51 -22.76 -4.78
C LEU A 138 17.42 -23.43 -3.92
N SER A 139 16.52 -24.15 -4.58
CA SER A 139 15.88 -25.36 -4.02
C SER A 139 15.27 -26.18 -5.16
N GLY A 140 16.07 -27.05 -5.76
CA GLY A 140 15.63 -27.94 -6.84
C GLY A 140 16.75 -28.88 -7.29
N ALA A 141 17.34 -29.66 -6.38
CA ALA A 141 18.25 -30.74 -6.75
C ALA A 141 18.07 -31.93 -5.79
N GLY A 142 17.76 -33.08 -6.37
CA GLY A 142 17.65 -34.40 -5.72
C GLY A 142 16.49 -35.23 -6.29
N SER A 143 16.54 -35.67 -7.56
CA SER A 143 16.91 -37.05 -8.00
C SER A 143 15.94 -38.13 -7.47
N THR A 144 15.34 -39.07 -8.21
CA THR A 144 15.52 -39.78 -9.50
C THR A 144 14.30 -40.75 -9.59
N SER A 145 13.74 -41.25 -10.70
CA SER A 145 14.31 -41.95 -11.86
C SER A 145 13.22 -42.30 -12.89
N SER A 146 13.63 -42.44 -14.16
CA SER A 146 13.07 -43.22 -15.29
C SER A 146 11.71 -42.79 -15.89
N SER A 147 11.48 -42.73 -17.20
CA SER A 147 12.28 -42.98 -18.42
C SER A 147 11.43 -42.66 -19.65
N SER A 148 12.12 -42.25 -20.73
CA SER A 148 11.79 -42.41 -22.16
C SER A 148 11.24 -41.23 -23.00
N SER A 149 12.08 -40.93 -24.01
CA SER A 149 11.81 -40.56 -25.41
C SER A 149 11.25 -39.18 -25.78
N SER A 150 12.19 -38.27 -26.00
CA SER A 150 12.44 -37.56 -27.28
C SER A 150 11.25 -37.23 -28.19
N THR A 151 10.94 -35.94 -28.33
CA THR A 151 10.92 -35.27 -29.64
C THR A 151 11.03 -33.76 -29.48
N SER A 152 12.04 -33.21 -30.14
CA SER A 152 12.36 -31.80 -30.27
C SER A 152 11.34 -31.05 -31.12
N SER A 153 10.72 -30.01 -30.57
CA SER A 153 10.07 -28.95 -31.33
C SER A 153 10.24 -27.65 -30.56
N SER A 154 11.09 -26.81 -31.11
CA SER A 154 11.43 -25.46 -30.67
C SER A 154 10.20 -24.58 -30.44
N SER A 155 9.84 -24.36 -29.18
CA SER A 155 9.02 -23.23 -28.75
C SER A 155 9.94 -22.19 -28.09
N SER A 156 10.40 -21.25 -28.90
CA SER A 156 10.98 -20.00 -28.41
C SER A 156 9.90 -19.23 -27.64
N LEU A 157 9.88 -19.41 -26.33
CA LEU A 157 9.20 -18.52 -25.41
C LEU A 157 9.78 -17.10 -25.60
N PRO A 158 8.95 -16.06 -25.78
CA PRO A 158 9.46 -14.71 -25.78
C PRO A 158 9.91 -14.38 -24.35
N ASN A 159 11.21 -14.14 -24.18
CA ASN A 159 11.77 -13.44 -23.03
C ASN A 159 11.09 -12.07 -22.94
N ASN A 160 10.03 -12.01 -22.14
CA ASN A 160 9.14 -10.86 -22.07
C ASN A 160 9.82 -9.76 -21.24
N SER A 161 9.96 -8.61 -21.87
CA SER A 161 10.48 -7.34 -21.36
C SER A 161 9.57 -6.67 -20.31
N THR A 162 8.85 -7.45 -19.49
CA THR A 162 7.94 -6.97 -18.44
C THR A 162 8.65 -6.59 -17.13
N GLY A 163 9.99 -6.63 -17.10
CA GLY A 163 10.80 -6.57 -15.89
C GLY A 163 11.07 -5.21 -15.24
N ASN A 164 10.44 -4.11 -15.70
CA ASN A 164 10.65 -2.78 -15.10
C ASN A 164 9.51 -2.30 -14.19
N PHE A 165 8.54 -3.16 -13.87
CA PHE A 165 7.30 -2.73 -13.22
C PHE A 165 7.45 -2.29 -11.76
N TYR A 166 8.46 -2.80 -11.07
CA TYR A 166 8.74 -2.44 -9.69
C TYR A 166 10.24 -2.37 -9.47
N LYS A 167 10.82 -1.19 -9.69
CA LYS A 167 12.18 -0.95 -9.22
C LYS A 167 12.05 -0.48 -7.78
N THR A 168 12.55 -1.27 -6.84
CA THR A 168 12.70 -0.80 -5.47
C THR A 168 13.56 0.46 -5.50
N GLU A 169 12.99 1.56 -5.02
CA GLU A 169 13.70 2.83 -4.99
C GLU A 169 14.83 2.73 -3.98
N SER A 170 15.99 3.30 -4.31
CA SER A 170 17.02 3.49 -3.29
C SER A 170 16.46 4.38 -2.18
N LEU A 171 16.86 4.15 -0.92
CA LEU A 171 16.32 4.91 0.21
C LEU A 171 16.48 6.43 0.04
N SER A 172 17.56 6.88 -0.59
CA SER A 172 17.79 8.29 -0.89
C SER A 172 16.85 8.86 -1.96
N GLU A 173 16.45 8.04 -2.93
CA GLU A 173 15.45 8.40 -3.96
C GLU A 173 14.04 8.41 -3.37
N LEU A 174 13.73 7.41 -2.55
CA LEU A 174 12.47 7.33 -1.81
C LEU A 174 12.27 8.58 -0.94
N LEU A 175 13.26 8.95 -0.13
CA LEU A 175 13.19 10.15 0.72
C LEU A 175 13.02 11.45 -0.10
N LYS A 176 13.64 11.56 -1.28
CA LYS A 176 13.44 12.71 -2.18
C LYS A 176 12.01 12.74 -2.73
N ASN A 177 11.46 11.59 -3.13
CA ASN A 177 10.13 11.49 -3.72
C ASN A 177 9.00 11.70 -2.70
N LEU A 178 9.25 11.42 -1.41
CA LEU A 178 8.30 11.71 -0.33
C LEU A 178 8.10 13.22 -0.10
N SER A 179 8.97 14.08 -0.62
CA SER A 179 8.92 15.52 -0.33
C SER A 179 7.82 16.30 -1.06
N ASN A 180 7.23 15.72 -2.13
CA ASN A 180 6.42 16.49 -3.07
C ASN A 180 4.91 16.25 -2.96
N GLN A 181 4.46 15.21 -2.25
CA GLN A 181 3.04 14.83 -2.20
C GLN A 181 2.67 14.24 -0.84
N ALA A 182 1.39 14.33 -0.48
CA ALA A 182 0.88 13.64 0.69
C ALA A 182 0.99 12.13 0.47
N THR A 183 1.70 11.43 1.35
CA THR A 183 1.96 10.00 1.20
C THR A 183 1.29 9.24 2.31
N SER A 184 0.64 8.11 2.00
CA SER A 184 0.11 7.19 3.01
C SER A 184 1.22 6.25 3.52
N PRO A 185 1.09 5.68 4.73
CA PRO A 185 1.96 4.60 5.18
C PRO A 185 1.96 3.42 4.22
N LEU A 186 0.84 3.18 3.53
CA LEU A 186 0.71 2.12 2.53
C LEU A 186 1.61 2.36 1.32
N ASP A 187 1.64 3.59 0.80
CA ASP A 187 2.54 3.96 -0.30
C ASP A 187 4.00 3.85 0.11
N ILE A 188 4.32 4.29 1.33
CA ILE A 188 5.68 4.22 1.89
C ILE A 188 6.14 2.77 2.03
N ALA A 189 5.33 1.92 2.68
CA ALA A 189 5.62 0.50 2.82
C ALA A 189 5.79 -0.17 1.46
N SER A 190 4.96 0.21 0.49
CA SER A 190 5.05 -0.30 -0.88
C SER A 190 6.38 0.11 -1.51
N ARG A 191 6.70 1.40 -1.58
CA ARG A 191 7.94 1.90 -2.21
C ARG A 191 9.19 1.29 -1.60
N ALA A 192 9.15 1.07 -0.29
CA ALA A 192 10.25 0.44 0.44
C ALA A 192 10.33 -1.10 0.24
N GLY A 193 9.34 -1.72 -0.41
CA GLY A 193 9.30 -3.15 -0.70
C GLY A 193 8.84 -4.01 0.49
N HIS A 194 8.22 -3.41 1.51
CA HIS A 194 7.84 -4.10 2.74
C HIS A 194 6.48 -4.78 2.60
N LEU A 195 6.43 -5.90 1.86
CA LEU A 195 5.21 -6.65 1.54
C LEU A 195 4.33 -6.94 2.78
N GLN A 196 4.95 -7.36 3.89
CA GLN A 196 4.21 -7.71 5.10
C GLN A 196 3.54 -6.50 5.75
N CYS A 197 4.18 -5.32 5.71
CA CYS A 197 3.57 -4.07 6.16
C CYS A 197 2.38 -3.69 5.28
N VAL A 198 2.51 -3.82 3.96
CA VAL A 198 1.41 -3.60 3.00
C VAL A 198 0.21 -4.48 3.35
N LYS A 199 0.41 -5.80 3.52
CA LYS A 199 -0.67 -6.72 3.88
C LYS A 199 -1.35 -6.36 5.19
N ILE A 200 -0.60 -5.95 6.22
CA ILE A 200 -1.19 -5.53 7.49
C ILE A 200 -2.03 -4.29 7.33
N ILE A 201 -1.52 -3.27 6.63
CA ILE A 201 -2.26 -2.03 6.41
C ILE A 201 -3.56 -2.31 5.65
N LEU A 202 -3.52 -3.12 4.59
CA LEU A 202 -4.71 -3.49 3.82
C LEU A 202 -5.74 -4.23 4.70
N ASN A 203 -5.29 -5.23 5.46
CA ASN A 203 -6.18 -6.04 6.29
C ASN A 203 -6.71 -5.31 7.53
N GLN A 204 -5.95 -4.39 8.12
CA GLN A 204 -6.37 -3.70 9.34
C GLN A 204 -7.09 -2.39 9.09
N CYS A 205 -6.72 -1.65 8.05
CA CYS A 205 -7.28 -0.32 7.81
C CYS A 205 -8.33 -0.35 6.70
N VAL A 206 -7.99 -0.94 5.55
CA VAL A 206 -8.87 -0.92 4.38
C VAL A 206 -10.05 -1.88 4.59
N LEU A 207 -9.76 -3.13 4.96
CA LEU A 207 -10.81 -4.13 5.17
C LEU A 207 -11.77 -3.75 6.30
N LYS A 208 -11.28 -3.16 7.41
CA LYS A 208 -12.16 -2.71 8.50
C LYS A 208 -13.04 -1.54 8.11
N LYS A 209 -12.54 -0.61 7.30
CA LYS A 209 -13.31 0.54 6.83
C LYS A 209 -14.40 0.13 5.84
N HIS A 210 -14.15 -0.92 5.06
CA HIS A 210 -15.05 -1.46 4.04
C HIS A 210 -15.72 -2.77 4.50
N SER A 211 -15.92 -2.96 5.81
CA SER A 211 -16.49 -4.21 6.33
C SER A 211 -17.96 -4.39 5.97
N GLU A 212 -18.69 -3.30 5.71
CA GLU A 212 -20.10 -3.31 5.31
C GLU A 212 -20.29 -3.55 3.81
N ASP A 213 -19.25 -3.28 3.01
CA ASP A 213 -19.29 -3.55 1.59
C ASP A 213 -19.36 -5.07 1.40
N THR A 214 -20.33 -5.53 0.60
CA THR A 214 -20.48 -6.94 0.19
C THR A 214 -19.42 -7.31 -0.84
N LEU A 215 -18.16 -7.10 -0.47
CA LEU A 215 -17.01 -7.53 -1.23
C LEU A 215 -17.03 -9.06 -1.28
N LEU A 216 -17.29 -9.59 -2.47
CA LEU A 216 -17.28 -11.03 -2.75
C LEU A 216 -15.89 -11.61 -2.50
N ASP A 217 -14.85 -10.83 -2.77
CA ASP A 217 -13.45 -11.20 -2.58
C ASP A 217 -12.77 -10.21 -1.61
N LYS A 218 -12.03 -10.77 -0.65
CA LYS A 218 -11.25 -10.04 0.37
C LYS A 218 -9.74 -10.20 0.15
N SER A 219 -9.33 -10.58 -1.06
CA SER A 219 -7.91 -10.72 -1.40
C SER A 219 -7.15 -9.40 -1.24
N ASP A 220 -5.85 -9.52 -0.95
CA ASP A 220 -4.95 -8.37 -0.80
C ASP A 220 -4.95 -7.49 -2.08
N TYR A 221 -5.11 -8.09 -3.27
CA TYR A 221 -5.19 -7.36 -4.55
C TYR A 221 -6.45 -6.49 -4.63
N THR A 222 -7.60 -7.05 -4.28
CA THR A 222 -8.87 -6.34 -4.25
C THR A 222 -8.81 -5.19 -3.23
N LEU A 223 -8.24 -5.43 -2.05
CA LEU A 223 -8.04 -4.38 -1.03
C LEU A 223 -7.09 -3.28 -1.52
N ALA A 224 -6.00 -3.60 -2.22
CA ALA A 224 -5.10 -2.60 -2.80
C ALA A 224 -5.80 -1.71 -3.83
N CYS A 225 -6.72 -2.28 -4.62
CA CYS A 225 -7.54 -1.52 -5.57
C CYS A 225 -8.54 -0.60 -4.86
N ILE A 226 -9.16 -1.06 -3.77
CA ILE A 226 -10.05 -0.22 -2.95
C ILE A 226 -9.28 0.97 -2.37
N ALA A 227 -8.07 0.71 -1.87
CA ALA A 227 -7.17 1.71 -1.31
C ALA A 227 -6.62 2.71 -2.34
N ASP A 228 -6.87 2.50 -3.65
CA ASP A 228 -6.33 3.31 -4.75
C ASP A 228 -4.80 3.39 -4.73
N SER A 229 -4.14 2.29 -4.37
CA SER A 229 -2.68 2.21 -4.28
C SER A 229 -2.12 1.33 -5.40
N PRO A 230 -1.79 1.91 -6.57
CA PRO A 230 -1.17 1.15 -7.66
C PRO A 230 0.21 0.61 -7.26
N LEU A 231 0.92 1.28 -6.35
CA LEU A 231 2.22 0.82 -5.85
C LEU A 231 2.09 -0.46 -5.02
N SER A 232 1.10 -0.53 -4.12
CA SER A 232 0.83 -1.75 -3.35
C SER A 232 0.42 -2.89 -4.26
N LEU A 233 -0.44 -2.60 -5.24
CA LEU A 233 -0.89 -3.60 -6.20
C LEU A 233 0.27 -4.13 -7.05
N ALA A 234 1.14 -3.26 -7.54
CA ALA A 234 2.32 -3.64 -8.31
C ALA A 234 3.28 -4.52 -7.48
N LEU A 235 3.52 -4.16 -6.21
CA LEU A 235 4.34 -4.97 -5.30
C LEU A 235 3.72 -6.35 -5.06
N LEU A 236 2.40 -6.42 -4.83
CA LEU A 236 1.70 -7.70 -4.63
C LEU A 236 1.81 -8.60 -5.87
N ILE A 237 1.57 -8.06 -7.07
CA ILE A 237 1.66 -8.79 -8.34
C ILE A 237 3.10 -9.26 -8.62
N TYR A 238 4.09 -8.44 -8.25
CA TYR A 238 5.50 -8.77 -8.41
C TYR A 238 5.92 -9.98 -7.57
N GLU A 239 5.49 -10.02 -6.31
CA GLU A 239 5.80 -11.10 -5.37
C GLU A 239 5.03 -12.38 -5.67
N GLN A 240 3.74 -12.24 -6.02
CA GLN A 240 2.88 -13.37 -6.33
C GLN A 240 1.89 -13.00 -7.45
N ALA A 241 1.80 -13.83 -8.47
CA ALA A 241 0.78 -13.64 -9.50
C ALA A 241 -0.61 -13.93 -8.90
N PRO A 242 -1.61 -13.04 -9.06
CA PRO A 242 -2.95 -13.28 -8.54
C PRO A 242 -3.58 -14.49 -9.22
N SER A 243 -4.38 -15.26 -8.49
CA SER A 243 -5.24 -16.28 -9.09
C SER A 243 -6.25 -15.64 -10.06
N ARG A 244 -6.99 -16.47 -10.82
CA ARG A 244 -8.00 -15.96 -11.74
C ARG A 244 -9.09 -15.18 -11.00
N GLU A 245 -9.60 -15.74 -9.90
CA GLU A 245 -10.70 -15.17 -9.12
C GLU A 245 -10.29 -13.84 -8.46
N GLU A 246 -9.11 -13.78 -7.84
CA GLU A 246 -8.59 -12.55 -7.23
C GLU A 246 -8.38 -11.44 -8.26
N TRP A 247 -7.88 -11.80 -9.45
CA TRP A 247 -7.69 -10.83 -10.52
C TRP A 247 -9.02 -10.32 -11.07
N GLU A 248 -10.01 -11.19 -11.26
CA GLU A 248 -11.36 -10.80 -11.69
C GLU A 248 -12.02 -9.87 -10.66
N GLY A 249 -11.89 -10.19 -9.36
CA GLY A 249 -12.36 -9.34 -8.26
C GLY A 249 -11.69 -7.97 -8.21
N ALA A 250 -10.36 -7.93 -8.38
CA ALA A 250 -9.60 -6.68 -8.42
C ALA A 250 -10.00 -5.79 -9.62
N VAL A 251 -10.19 -6.37 -10.81
CA VAL A 251 -10.68 -5.64 -12.00
C VAL A 251 -12.09 -5.11 -11.76
N GLN A 252 -12.98 -5.91 -11.16
CA GLN A 252 -14.34 -5.48 -10.83
C GLN A 252 -14.33 -4.25 -9.92
N VAL A 253 -13.52 -4.28 -8.86
CA VAL A 253 -13.36 -3.14 -7.95
C VAL A 253 -12.79 -1.92 -8.67
N CYS A 254 -11.79 -2.09 -9.53
CA CYS A 254 -11.23 -0.97 -10.30
C CYS A 254 -12.27 -0.31 -11.20
N LEU A 255 -13.14 -1.09 -11.85
CA LEU A 255 -14.22 -0.56 -12.68
C LEU A 255 -15.32 0.09 -11.83
N HIS A 256 -15.68 -0.52 -10.70
CA HIS A 256 -16.69 0.00 -9.79
C HIS A 256 -16.29 1.37 -9.20
N TYR A 257 -15.04 1.50 -8.77
CA TYR A 257 -14.51 2.73 -8.16
C TYR A 257 -13.73 3.64 -9.12
N ALA A 258 -13.74 3.33 -10.43
CA ALA A 258 -13.01 4.07 -11.47
C ALA A 258 -11.55 4.36 -11.06
N ARG A 259 -10.74 3.31 -10.87
CA ARG A 259 -9.32 3.38 -10.48
C ARG A 259 -8.42 3.11 -11.69
N PRO A 260 -8.06 4.14 -12.48
CA PRO A 260 -7.40 3.93 -13.78
C PRO A 260 -6.01 3.32 -13.65
N GLU A 261 -5.19 3.76 -12.69
CA GLU A 261 -3.81 3.30 -12.53
C GLU A 261 -3.77 1.82 -12.11
N CYS A 262 -4.59 1.43 -11.14
CA CYS A 262 -4.71 0.03 -10.72
C CYS A 262 -5.24 -0.86 -11.86
N LEU A 263 -6.22 -0.36 -12.64
CA LEU A 263 -6.75 -1.10 -13.79
C LEU A 263 -5.69 -1.30 -14.86
N ASP A 264 -4.89 -0.27 -15.16
CA ASP A 264 -3.80 -0.35 -16.16
C ASP A 264 -2.82 -1.47 -15.80
N LEU A 265 -2.39 -1.54 -14.53
CA LEU A 265 -1.52 -2.60 -14.02
C LEU A 265 -2.09 -4.00 -14.21
N LEU A 266 -3.38 -4.17 -13.92
CA LEU A 266 -4.06 -5.47 -14.03
C LEU A 266 -4.20 -5.92 -15.48
N LEU A 267 -4.52 -5.01 -16.40
CA LEU A 267 -4.72 -5.33 -17.82
C LEU A 267 -3.42 -5.58 -18.57
N GLN A 268 -2.30 -5.02 -18.13
CA GLN A 268 -0.97 -5.29 -18.68
C GLN A 268 -0.55 -6.77 -18.57
N GLN A 269 -1.17 -7.53 -17.67
CA GLN A 269 -0.95 -8.98 -17.56
C GLN A 269 -1.50 -9.77 -18.76
N LYS A 270 -2.23 -9.13 -19.70
CA LYS A 270 -2.77 -9.72 -20.94
C LYS A 270 -3.58 -11.00 -20.71
N ARG A 271 -4.33 -11.06 -19.62
CA ARG A 271 -5.25 -12.18 -19.33
C ARG A 271 -6.48 -12.11 -20.23
N ASP A 272 -7.10 -13.26 -20.49
CA ASP A 272 -8.33 -13.32 -21.30
C ASP A 272 -9.51 -12.70 -20.54
N THR A 273 -10.04 -11.60 -21.06
CA THR A 273 -11.17 -10.87 -20.48
C THR A 273 -12.53 -11.33 -21.00
N LYS A 274 -12.58 -12.24 -22.00
CA LYS A 274 -13.83 -12.57 -22.72
C LYS A 274 -14.91 -13.18 -21.85
N GLN A 275 -14.53 -13.93 -20.82
CA GLN A 275 -15.46 -14.64 -19.94
C GLN A 275 -15.87 -13.83 -18.71
N MET A 276 -15.20 -12.71 -18.45
CA MET A 276 -15.49 -11.87 -17.28
C MET A 276 -16.87 -11.26 -17.36
N PHE A 277 -17.50 -11.07 -16.20
CA PHE A 277 -18.81 -10.43 -16.08
C PHE A 277 -19.89 -11.04 -16.99
N LYS A 278 -19.87 -12.37 -17.16
CA LYS A 278 -20.79 -13.08 -18.07
C LYS A 278 -20.70 -12.58 -19.52
N GLY A 279 -19.51 -12.16 -19.93
CA GLY A 279 -19.20 -11.60 -21.24
C GLY A 279 -19.50 -10.12 -21.39
N MET A 280 -19.99 -9.40 -20.37
CA MET A 280 -20.27 -7.97 -20.48
C MET A 280 -19.00 -7.17 -20.80
N ASN A 281 -19.17 -6.12 -21.61
CA ASN A 281 -18.08 -5.22 -21.93
C ASN A 281 -17.72 -4.36 -20.70
N PHE A 282 -16.42 -4.15 -20.44
CA PHE A 282 -15.93 -3.32 -19.33
C PHE A 282 -16.47 -1.89 -19.37
N TYR A 283 -16.70 -1.29 -20.54
CA TYR A 283 -17.34 0.03 -20.61
C TYR A 283 -18.77 0.00 -20.05
N HIS A 284 -19.52 -1.07 -20.33
CA HIS A 284 -20.86 -1.21 -19.75
C HIS A 284 -20.76 -1.35 -18.23
N VAL A 285 -19.81 -2.13 -17.74
CA VAL A 285 -19.61 -2.32 -16.30
C VAL A 285 -19.23 -0.99 -15.62
N LEU A 286 -18.27 -0.26 -16.19
CA LEU A 286 -17.80 1.04 -15.71
C LEU A 286 -18.95 2.04 -15.60
N TYR A 287 -19.69 2.29 -16.70
CA TYR A 287 -20.69 3.36 -16.72
C TYR A 287 -22.03 2.99 -16.07
N THR A 288 -22.32 1.69 -15.89
CA THR A 288 -23.59 1.24 -15.31
C THR A 288 -23.48 0.95 -13.82
N TYR A 289 -22.35 0.39 -13.37
CA TYR A 289 -22.17 -0.07 -12.01
C TYR A 289 -21.20 0.78 -11.19
N THR A 290 -20.66 1.89 -11.71
CA THR A 290 -19.76 2.72 -10.88
C THR A 290 -20.50 3.30 -9.67
N SER A 291 -19.88 3.21 -8.49
CA SER A 291 -20.37 3.88 -7.28
C SER A 291 -19.95 5.34 -7.19
N VAL A 292 -19.06 5.80 -8.07
CA VAL A 292 -18.48 7.14 -7.98
C VAL A 292 -19.42 8.16 -8.63
N GLN A 293 -20.25 8.79 -7.81
CA GLN A 293 -21.14 9.87 -8.23
C GLN A 293 -20.51 11.24 -7.92
N GLY A 294 -20.75 12.23 -8.79
CA GLY A 294 -20.40 13.64 -8.57
C GLY A 294 -19.30 14.20 -9.47
N ALA A 295 -19.11 15.51 -9.43
CA ALA A 295 -18.22 16.24 -10.34
C ALA A 295 -16.75 15.75 -10.33
N SER A 296 -16.26 15.28 -9.18
CA SER A 296 -14.89 14.76 -9.04
C SER A 296 -14.69 13.35 -9.61
N SER A 297 -15.76 12.63 -9.96
CA SER A 297 -15.70 11.28 -10.51
C SER A 297 -15.47 11.26 -12.02
N TYR A 298 -15.99 12.25 -12.74
CA TYR A 298 -15.91 12.32 -14.20
C TYR A 298 -14.48 12.27 -14.75
N PRO A 299 -13.49 13.00 -14.20
CA PRO A 299 -12.11 12.87 -14.64
C PRO A 299 -11.58 11.44 -14.50
N LYS A 300 -11.94 10.74 -13.43
CA LYS A 300 -11.52 9.35 -13.19
C LYS A 300 -12.18 8.37 -14.16
N LEU A 301 -13.45 8.57 -14.50
CA LEU A 301 -14.15 7.76 -15.51
C LEU A 301 -13.52 7.94 -16.89
N ALA A 302 -13.17 9.17 -17.27
CA ALA A 302 -12.47 9.47 -18.51
C ALA A 302 -11.09 8.77 -18.55
N GLN A 303 -10.28 8.93 -17.50
CA GLN A 303 -8.98 8.25 -17.39
C GLN A 303 -9.12 6.72 -17.42
N THR A 304 -10.14 6.15 -16.75
CA THR A 304 -10.38 4.70 -16.76
C THR A 304 -10.78 4.24 -18.16
N THR A 305 -11.54 5.05 -18.90
CA THR A 305 -11.89 4.80 -20.30
C THR A 305 -10.65 4.83 -21.19
N GLU A 306 -9.76 5.80 -21.01
CA GLU A 306 -8.48 5.86 -21.73
C GLU A 306 -7.64 4.60 -21.52
N VAL A 307 -7.59 4.09 -20.28
CA VAL A 307 -6.90 2.82 -19.96
C VAL A 307 -7.54 1.64 -20.70
N LEU A 308 -8.88 1.55 -20.75
CA LEU A 308 -9.58 0.50 -21.51
C LEU A 308 -9.28 0.59 -23.01
N VAL A 309 -9.25 1.80 -23.57
CA VAL A 309 -8.89 2.04 -24.98
C VAL A 309 -7.44 1.64 -25.26
N LYS A 310 -6.52 2.04 -24.37
CA LYS A 310 -5.08 1.68 -24.43
C LYS A 310 -4.87 0.17 -24.49
N HIS A 311 -5.67 -0.61 -23.75
CA HIS A 311 -5.62 -2.08 -23.74
C HIS A 311 -6.47 -2.74 -24.84
N GLY A 312 -6.96 -1.97 -25.82
CA GLY A 312 -7.61 -2.50 -27.02
C GLY A 312 -9.06 -2.93 -26.82
N HIS A 313 -9.72 -2.54 -25.72
CA HIS A 313 -11.13 -2.81 -25.53
C HIS A 313 -11.97 -1.97 -26.50
N LYS A 314 -12.78 -2.64 -27.34
CA LYS A 314 -13.60 -1.98 -28.36
C LYS A 314 -14.86 -1.38 -27.76
N VAL A 315 -15.03 -0.06 -27.91
CA VAL A 315 -16.26 0.66 -27.51
C VAL A 315 -17.47 0.21 -28.34
N GLY A 316 -17.24 -0.07 -29.64
CA GLY A 316 -18.28 -0.52 -30.57
C GLY A 316 -18.60 -2.01 -30.53
N ALA A 317 -18.17 -2.75 -29.50
CA ALA A 317 -18.50 -4.17 -29.38
C ALA A 317 -20.02 -4.34 -29.20
N LYS A 318 -20.65 -5.05 -30.15
CA LYS A 318 -22.10 -5.32 -30.16
C LYS A 318 -22.48 -6.58 -29.38
N VAL A 319 -21.49 -7.36 -28.94
CA VAL A 319 -21.70 -8.62 -28.21
C VAL A 319 -21.12 -8.44 -26.81
N PRO A 320 -21.87 -8.79 -25.75
CA PRO A 320 -23.23 -9.34 -25.77
C PRO A 320 -24.28 -8.30 -26.16
N CYS A 321 -25.31 -8.73 -26.90
CA CYS A 321 -26.32 -7.88 -27.55
C CYS A 321 -27.14 -7.00 -26.60
N ARG A 322 -26.99 -7.20 -25.28
CA ARG A 322 -27.74 -6.52 -24.21
C ARG A 322 -26.99 -5.32 -23.61
N THR A 323 -25.73 -5.11 -23.96
CA THR A 323 -24.90 -4.07 -23.34
C THR A 323 -24.19 -3.29 -24.43
N TYR A 324 -24.78 -2.19 -24.90
CA TYR A 324 -24.04 -1.25 -25.76
C TYR A 324 -23.37 -0.22 -24.85
N PRO A 325 -22.02 -0.15 -24.83
CA PRO A 325 -21.28 0.86 -24.09
C PRO A 325 -21.78 2.28 -24.30
N MET A 326 -22.15 2.61 -25.55
CA MET A 326 -22.69 3.92 -25.90
C MET A 326 -24.00 4.25 -25.16
N TYR A 327 -24.90 3.29 -24.93
CA TYR A 327 -26.10 3.58 -24.15
C TYR A 327 -25.76 3.87 -22.70
N SER A 328 -24.87 3.10 -22.07
CA SER A 328 -24.44 3.37 -20.69
C SER A 328 -23.75 4.73 -20.58
N LEU A 329 -22.89 5.07 -21.54
CA LEU A 329 -22.24 6.39 -21.65
C LEU A 329 -23.26 7.52 -21.77
N LEU A 330 -24.22 7.40 -22.68
CA LEU A 330 -25.26 8.42 -22.89
C LEU A 330 -26.15 8.54 -21.65
N THR A 331 -26.59 7.43 -21.06
CA THR A 331 -27.38 7.45 -19.83
C THR A 331 -26.62 8.14 -18.69
N HIS A 332 -25.32 7.87 -18.56
CA HIS A 332 -24.48 8.49 -17.53
C HIS A 332 -24.21 9.99 -17.82
N ALA A 333 -23.99 10.36 -19.08
CA ALA A 333 -23.81 11.75 -19.50
C ALA A 333 -25.09 12.58 -19.33
N PHE A 334 -26.25 11.98 -19.60
CA PHE A 334 -27.57 12.61 -19.51
C PHE A 334 -28.29 12.35 -18.19
N CYS A 335 -27.60 11.91 -17.12
CA CYS A 335 -28.19 11.85 -15.80
C CYS A 335 -28.84 13.20 -15.47
N PHE A 336 -30.18 13.21 -15.44
CA PHE A 336 -31.08 14.37 -15.60
C PHE A 336 -30.97 15.46 -14.54
N HIS A 337 -30.07 15.32 -13.57
CA HIS A 337 -29.99 16.20 -12.40
C HIS A 337 -28.84 17.22 -12.45
N ASP A 338 -27.88 17.11 -13.37
CA ASP A 338 -26.81 18.09 -13.52
C ASP A 338 -26.29 18.21 -14.96
N TYR A 339 -26.90 19.10 -15.75
CA TYR A 339 -26.50 19.37 -17.14
C TYR A 339 -25.04 19.88 -17.24
N SER A 340 -24.52 20.49 -16.16
CA SER A 340 -23.13 20.92 -16.01
C SER A 340 -22.12 19.79 -16.18
N ASN A 341 -22.51 18.53 -16.00
CA ASN A 341 -21.57 17.41 -16.08
C ASN A 341 -21.29 16.94 -17.52
N THR A 342 -22.16 17.25 -18.48
CA THR A 342 -21.95 16.90 -19.90
C THR A 342 -20.72 17.58 -20.51
N GLN A 343 -20.33 18.75 -19.99
CA GLN A 343 -19.20 19.54 -20.52
C GLN A 343 -17.85 18.79 -20.49
N TYR A 344 -17.71 17.79 -19.62
CA TYR A 344 -16.48 17.00 -19.48
C TYR A 344 -16.30 15.95 -20.58
N TYR A 345 -17.37 15.62 -21.33
CA TYR A 345 -17.32 14.64 -22.43
C TYR A 345 -17.22 15.28 -23.83
N ILE A 346 -17.35 16.61 -23.92
CA ILE A 346 -17.45 17.34 -25.20
C ILE A 346 -16.13 18.03 -25.58
N LYS A 347 -15.10 17.96 -24.72
CA LYS A 347 -13.73 18.38 -25.06
C LYS A 347 -12.95 17.21 -25.61
#